data_AF-A0A139NWT4-F1
#
_entry.id   AF-A0A139NWT4-F1
#
_cell.length_a   1.000
_cell.length_b   1.000
_cell.length_c   1.000
_cell.angle_alpha   90.00
_cell.angle_beta   90.00
_cell.angle_gamma   90.00
#
_symmetry.space_group_name_H-M   'P 1'
#
loop_
_entity.id
_entity.type
_entity.pdbx_description
1 polymer ?
#
loop_
_entity_poly.entity_id
_entity_poly.type
_entity_poly.pdbx_seq_one_letter_code
_entity_poly.pdbx_strand_id
1 'polypeptide(L)'
;MGIDMYLEQSQLQRSSVATMCQSQVEAYQDLQSAIQKFSEDTESLKGNAYDSARSFFASVLLPLCKGGQLYAETFSQAIKKLPEDYQTMVDSKSWREDDLLDKIRQEEQMIAYLDEVNQSLSSLTMDSEEKGRLRRSNVELMRGHHANKRVYETILGDLRAYDSYSGGLFDDLDRIGSMCS
;
A
#
# COMPACT_ATOMS: atom_id res chain seq x y z
N MET A 1 3.33 -16.19 8.76
CA MET A 1 3.52 -15.40 7.54
C MET A 1 3.79 -13.99 7.98
N GLY A 2 4.94 -13.42 7.61
CA GLY A 2 5.30 -12.04 7.94
C GLY A 2 4.72 -11.05 6.93
N ILE A 3 4.67 -9.77 7.30
CA ILE A 3 4.20 -8.67 6.44
C ILE A 3 5.35 -8.20 5.54
N ASP A 4 5.15 -8.24 4.23
CA ASP A 4 6.15 -7.85 3.23
C ASP A 4 5.60 -6.78 2.28
N MET A 5 6.27 -5.63 2.20
CA MET A 5 5.95 -4.56 1.26
C MET A 5 7.11 -4.28 0.30
N TYR A 6 6.83 -4.48 -0.98
CA TYR A 6 7.73 -4.20 -2.09
C TYR A 6 7.28 -2.93 -2.81
N LEU A 7 7.80 -1.78 -2.38
CA LEU A 7 7.26 -0.47 -2.76
C LEU A 7 7.35 -0.19 -4.27
N GLU A 8 8.48 -0.49 -4.89
CA GLU A 8 8.66 -0.29 -6.34
C GLU A 8 7.67 -1.15 -7.15
N GLN A 9 7.51 -2.41 -6.77
CA GLN A 9 6.57 -3.34 -7.38
C GLN A 9 5.13 -2.86 -7.20
N SER A 10 4.77 -2.37 -6.02
CA SER A 10 3.46 -1.78 -5.74
C SER A 10 3.19 -0.55 -6.61
N GLN A 11 4.18 0.31 -6.83
CA GLN A 11 4.08 1.46 -7.73
C GLN A 11 3.92 1.04 -9.20
N LEU A 12 4.65 0.03 -9.66
CA LEU A 12 4.52 -0.52 -11.01
C LEU A 12 3.14 -1.13 -11.22
N GLN A 13 2.63 -1.90 -10.25
CA GLN A 13 1.28 -2.46 -10.27
C GLN A 13 0.24 -1.35 -10.35
N ARG A 14 0.34 -0.33 -9.48
CA ARG A 14 -0.53 0.85 -9.54
C ARG A 14 -0.51 1.49 -10.93
N SER A 15 0.66 1.73 -11.52
CA SER A 15 0.75 2.39 -12.83
C SER A 15 0.10 1.55 -13.94
N SER A 16 0.34 0.24 -13.93
CA SER A 16 -0.25 -0.67 -14.92
C SER A 16 -1.77 -0.73 -14.77
N VAL A 17 -2.27 -0.85 -13.54
CA VAL A 17 -3.71 -0.89 -13.24
C VAL A 17 -4.37 0.44 -13.57
N ALA A 18 -3.73 1.59 -13.30
CA ALA A 18 -4.27 2.90 -13.63
C ALA A 18 -4.51 3.06 -15.14
N THR A 19 -3.56 2.62 -15.97
CA THR A 19 -3.72 2.63 -17.44
C THR A 19 -4.86 1.72 -17.89
N MET A 20 -4.97 0.52 -17.31
CA MET A 20 -6.07 -0.40 -17.61
C MET A 20 -7.44 0.20 -17.23
N CYS A 21 -7.55 0.76 -16.02
CA CYS A 21 -8.80 1.37 -15.54
C CYS A 21 -9.19 2.57 -16.40
N GLN A 22 -8.22 3.39 -16.83
CA GLN A 22 -8.48 4.51 -17.73
C GLN A 22 -9.09 4.03 -19.05
N SER A 23 -8.53 2.99 -19.66
CA SER A 23 -9.09 2.39 -20.88
C SER A 23 -10.48 1.81 -20.67
N GLN A 24 -10.75 1.19 -19.52
CA GLN A 24 -12.09 0.68 -19.19
C GLN A 24 -13.11 1.82 -19.01
N VAL A 25 -12.73 2.89 -18.32
CA VAL A 25 -13.59 4.08 -18.15
C VAL A 25 -13.96 4.67 -19.50
N GLU A 26 -12.99 4.84 -20.41
CA GLU A 26 -13.24 5.33 -21.78
C GLU A 26 -14.20 4.39 -22.54
N ALA A 27 -13.97 3.07 -22.48
CA ALA A 27 -14.85 2.10 -23.12
C ALA A 27 -16.30 2.14 -22.57
N TYR A 28 -16.47 2.34 -21.25
CA TYR A 28 -17.79 2.49 -20.65
C TYR A 28 -18.46 3.81 -21.05
N GLN A 29 -17.71 4.90 -21.22
CA GLN A 29 -18.23 6.18 -21.70
C GLN A 29 -18.68 6.09 -23.17
N ASP A 30 -17.91 5.41 -24.01
CA ASP A 30 -18.28 5.13 -25.40
C ASP A 30 -19.53 4.27 -25.48
N LEU A 31 -19.62 3.22 -24.66
CA LEU A 31 -20.77 2.34 -24.61
C LEU A 31 -22.03 3.09 -24.14
N GLN A 32 -21.93 3.91 -23.10
CA GLN A 32 -23.04 4.76 -22.66
C GLN A 32 -23.50 5.72 -23.76
N SER A 33 -22.56 6.33 -24.48
CA SER A 33 -22.86 7.23 -25.60
C SER A 33 -23.56 6.50 -26.75
N ALA A 34 -23.12 5.28 -27.08
CA ALA A 34 -23.75 4.44 -28.09
C ALA A 34 -25.16 4.02 -27.68
N ILE A 35 -25.36 3.64 -26.41
CA ILE A 35 -26.68 3.28 -25.87
C ILE A 35 -27.63 4.47 -25.93
N GLN A 36 -27.16 5.67 -25.58
CA GLN A 36 -27.97 6.89 -25.63
C GLN A 36 -28.40 7.19 -27.07
N LYS A 37 -27.45 7.22 -28.00
CA LYS A 37 -27.73 7.44 -29.44
C LYS A 37 -28.69 6.39 -30.00
N PHE A 38 -28.48 5.11 -29.67
CA PHE A 38 -29.37 4.03 -30.08
C PHE A 38 -30.79 4.22 -29.54
N SER A 39 -30.93 4.70 -28.31
CA SER A 39 -32.22 4.87 -27.64
C SER A 39 -32.99 6.10 -28.12
N GLU A 40 -32.29 7.14 -28.56
CA GLU A 40 -32.87 8.39 -29.04
C GLU A 40 -33.29 8.35 -30.52
N ASP A 41 -32.80 7.39 -31.32
CA ASP A 41 -33.11 7.25 -32.75
C ASP A 41 -34.52 6.66 -33.00
N THR A 42 -35.53 7.48 -32.73
CA THR A 42 -36.94 7.14 -32.92
C THR A 42 -37.46 7.44 -34.32
N GLU A 43 -36.68 8.17 -35.12
CA GLU A 43 -37.06 8.57 -36.47
C GLU A 43 -36.71 7.52 -37.51
N SER A 44 -35.54 6.88 -37.39
CA SER A 44 -35.03 5.92 -38.36
C SER A 44 -35.33 4.46 -37.99
N LEU A 45 -35.34 4.13 -36.70
CA LEU A 45 -35.62 2.79 -36.17
C LEU A 45 -37.00 2.71 -35.53
N LYS A 46 -37.84 1.75 -35.95
CA LYS A 46 -39.24 1.63 -35.53
C LYS A 46 -39.69 0.18 -35.36
N GLY A 47 -40.73 -0.01 -34.53
CA GLY A 47 -41.43 -1.28 -34.35
C GLY A 47 -41.18 -1.94 -32.99
N ASN A 48 -42.04 -2.87 -32.62
CA ASN A 48 -42.08 -3.47 -31.27
C ASN A 48 -40.76 -4.10 -30.82
N ALA A 49 -39.98 -4.68 -31.77
CA ALA A 49 -38.67 -5.24 -31.46
C ALA A 49 -37.65 -4.16 -31.08
N TYR A 50 -37.65 -3.02 -31.79
CA TYR A 50 -36.80 -1.88 -31.49
C TYR A 50 -37.20 -1.21 -30.16
N ASP A 51 -38.51 -1.02 -29.91
CA ASP A 51 -38.99 -0.49 -28.62
C ASP A 51 -38.59 -1.40 -27.45
N SER A 52 -38.67 -2.72 -27.63
CA SER A 52 -38.22 -3.70 -26.63
C SER A 52 -36.71 -3.61 -26.39
N ALA A 53 -35.91 -3.51 -27.46
CA ALA A 53 -34.47 -3.33 -27.36
C ALA A 53 -34.15 -2.03 -26.60
N ARG A 54 -34.72 -0.89 -26.99
CA ARG A 54 -34.53 0.39 -26.30
C ARG A 54 -34.82 0.28 -24.80
N SER A 55 -35.94 -0.36 -24.44
CA SER A 55 -36.28 -0.60 -23.04
C SER A 55 -35.22 -1.42 -22.32
N PHE A 56 -34.71 -2.50 -22.93
CA PHE A 56 -33.63 -3.32 -22.36
C PHE A 56 -32.33 -2.53 -22.21
N PHE A 57 -31.92 -1.79 -23.24
CA PHE A 57 -30.72 -0.96 -23.21
C PHE A 57 -30.77 0.10 -22.10
N ALA A 58 -31.92 0.76 -21.93
CA ALA A 58 -32.11 1.78 -20.91
C ALA A 58 -32.22 1.21 -19.48
N SER A 59 -32.89 0.08 -19.31
CA SER A 59 -33.18 -0.49 -17.97
C SER A 59 -32.14 -1.49 -17.46
N VAL A 60 -31.35 -2.09 -18.35
CA VAL A 60 -30.39 -3.14 -17.99
C VAL A 60 -28.96 -2.72 -18.35
N LEU A 61 -28.70 -2.50 -19.65
CA LEU A 61 -27.32 -2.28 -20.10
C LEU A 61 -26.75 -0.95 -19.64
N LEU A 62 -27.53 0.14 -19.70
CA LEU A 62 -27.05 1.47 -19.29
C LEU A 62 -26.67 1.51 -17.80
N PRO A 63 -27.50 1.02 -16.85
CA PRO A 63 -27.08 0.86 -15.46
C PRO A 63 -25.84 -0.01 -15.28
N LEU A 64 -25.74 -1.13 -16.00
CA LEU A 64 -24.56 -2.02 -15.92
C LEU A 64 -23.28 -1.32 -16.38
N CYS A 65 -23.34 -0.52 -17.45
CA CYS A 65 -22.20 0.26 -17.93
C CYS A 65 -21.76 1.29 -16.89
N LYS A 66 -22.71 1.98 -16.26
CA LYS A 66 -22.43 2.94 -15.19
C LYS A 66 -21.82 2.27 -13.96
N GLY A 67 -22.32 1.09 -13.58
CA GLY A 67 -21.75 0.28 -12.50
C GLY A 67 -20.32 -0.16 -12.79
N GLY A 68 -20.07 -0.66 -14.01
CA GLY A 68 -18.73 -1.04 -14.46
C GLY A 68 -17.74 0.14 -14.49
N GLN A 69 -18.18 1.32 -14.96
CA GLN A 69 -17.38 2.54 -14.90
C GLN A 69 -17.04 2.91 -13.45
N LEU A 70 -18.05 2.95 -12.57
CA LEU A 70 -17.86 3.28 -11.16
C LEU A 70 -16.90 2.31 -10.47
N TYR A 71 -16.98 1.01 -10.80
CA TYR A 71 -16.05 0.01 -10.30
C TYR A 71 -14.61 0.30 -10.74
N ALA A 72 -14.38 0.56 -12.04
CA ALA A 72 -13.06 0.86 -12.57
C ALA A 72 -12.47 2.15 -11.95
N GLU A 73 -13.28 3.19 -11.76
CA GLU A 73 -12.88 4.42 -11.10
C GLU A 73 -12.51 4.19 -9.63
N THR A 74 -13.35 3.45 -8.90
CA THR A 74 -13.14 3.13 -7.48
C THR A 74 -11.88 2.27 -7.30
N PHE A 75 -11.67 1.29 -8.17
CA PHE A 75 -10.51 0.41 -8.11
C PHE A 75 -9.21 1.17 -8.38
N SER A 76 -9.23 2.07 -9.37
CA SER A 76 -8.11 2.97 -9.67
C SER A 76 -7.74 3.86 -8.48
N GLN A 77 -8.72 4.34 -7.71
CA GLN A 77 -8.48 5.11 -6.50
C GLN A 77 -7.91 4.24 -5.37
N ALA A 78 -8.46 3.05 -5.15
CA ALA A 78 -7.99 2.14 -4.11
C ALA A 78 -6.55 1.67 -4.34
N ILE A 79 -6.22 1.23 -5.57
CA ILE A 79 -4.86 0.77 -5.90
C ILE A 79 -3.84 1.91 -5.82
N LYS A 80 -4.27 3.15 -6.06
CA LYS A 80 -3.42 4.33 -5.92
C LYS A 80 -3.00 4.58 -4.47
N LYS A 81 -3.92 4.40 -3.53
CA LYS A 81 -3.67 4.58 -2.09
C LYS A 81 -2.66 3.59 -1.53
N LEU A 82 -2.60 2.37 -2.07
CA LEU A 82 -1.72 1.32 -1.55
C LEU A 82 -0.25 1.78 -1.39
N PRO A 83 0.49 2.19 -2.44
CA PRO A 83 1.86 2.70 -2.28
C PRO A 83 1.94 4.11 -1.69
N GLU A 84 0.92 4.97 -1.85
CA GLU A 84 0.95 6.36 -1.35
C GLU A 84 0.80 6.42 0.19
N ASP A 85 -0.14 5.66 0.73
CA ASP A 85 -0.39 5.58 2.17
C ASP A 85 0.74 4.82 2.86
N TYR A 86 1.32 3.80 2.21
CA TYR A 86 2.51 3.14 2.74
C TYR A 86 3.68 4.11 2.94
N GLN A 87 3.96 4.95 1.94
CA GLN A 87 5.05 5.93 2.05
C GLN A 87 4.79 6.97 3.14
N THR A 88 3.53 7.30 3.37
CA THR A 88 3.13 8.28 4.38
C THR A 88 3.14 7.70 5.79
N MET A 89 2.72 6.42 5.93
CA MET A 89 2.58 5.75 7.22
C MET A 89 3.86 5.06 7.68
N VAL A 90 4.65 4.50 6.77
CA VAL A 90 5.74 3.57 7.08
C VAL A 90 7.09 4.15 6.67
N ASP A 91 7.42 4.13 5.38
CA ASP A 91 8.69 4.63 4.86
C ASP A 91 8.64 4.73 3.32
N SER A 92 9.59 5.49 2.78
CA SER A 92 9.97 5.56 1.36
C SER A 92 10.69 4.31 0.82
N LYS A 93 10.86 3.26 1.64
CA LYS A 93 11.63 2.04 1.29
C LYS A 93 10.78 0.79 1.42
N SER A 94 11.15 -0.25 0.68
CA SER A 94 10.59 -1.59 0.87
C SER A 94 11.03 -2.18 2.21
N TRP A 95 10.08 -2.73 2.96
CA TRP A 95 10.32 -3.38 4.24
C TRP A 95 9.65 -4.74 4.30
N ARG A 96 10.33 -5.66 4.97
CA ARG A 96 9.86 -7.01 5.28
C ARG A 96 9.95 -7.17 6.79
N GLU A 97 8.89 -7.69 7.38
CA GLU A 97 8.80 -7.83 8.83
C GLU A 97 9.95 -8.69 9.38
N ASP A 98 10.26 -9.80 8.71
CA ASP A 98 11.35 -10.69 9.12
C ASP A 98 12.71 -9.97 9.05
N ASP A 99 12.96 -9.18 8.00
CA ASP A 99 14.22 -8.43 7.84
C ASP A 99 14.35 -7.33 8.92
N LEU A 100 13.24 -6.71 9.33
CA LEU A 100 13.22 -5.73 10.42
C LEU A 100 13.48 -6.40 11.78
N LEU A 101 12.84 -7.54 12.05
CA LEU A 101 13.05 -8.30 13.28
C LEU A 101 14.49 -8.78 13.41
N ASP A 102 15.11 -9.22 12.32
CA ASP A 102 16.51 -9.62 12.30
C ASP A 102 17.44 -8.44 12.54
N LYS A 103 17.15 -7.26 11.96
CA LYS A 103 17.90 -6.02 12.24
C LYS A 103 17.80 -5.62 13.70
N ILE A 104 16.61 -5.63 14.29
CA ILE A 104 16.41 -5.34 15.72
C ILE A 104 17.22 -6.30 16.57
N ARG A 105 17.17 -7.60 16.29
CA ARG A 105 17.96 -8.61 17.01
C ARG A 105 19.47 -8.37 16.89
N GLN A 106 19.95 -7.98 15.71
CA GLN A 106 21.36 -7.63 15.51
C GLN A 106 21.77 -6.42 16.35
N GLU A 107 20.95 -5.35 16.38
CA GLU A 107 21.22 -4.18 17.21
C GLU A 107 21.23 -4.54 18.71
N GLU A 108 20.32 -5.40 19.17
CA GLU A 108 20.30 -5.91 20.55
C GLU A 108 21.56 -6.69 20.92
N GLN A 109 22.06 -7.55 20.01
CA GLN A 109 23.30 -8.28 20.21
C GLN A 109 24.50 -7.34 20.31
N MET A 110 24.55 -6.28 19.50
CA MET A 110 25.64 -5.29 19.56
C MET A 110 25.58 -4.47 20.85
N ILE A 111 24.39 -4.06 21.30
CA ILE A 111 24.22 -3.39 22.59
C ILE A 111 24.73 -4.28 23.73
N ALA A 112 24.30 -5.55 23.77
CA ALA A 112 24.73 -6.50 24.81
C ALA A 112 26.25 -6.70 24.80
N TYR A 113 26.86 -6.86 23.63
CA TYR A 113 28.30 -6.98 23.48
C TYR A 113 29.04 -5.74 24.00
N LEU A 114 28.58 -4.55 23.63
CA LEU A 114 29.19 -3.29 24.07
C LEU A 114 29.06 -3.07 25.58
N ASP A 115 27.95 -3.51 26.17
CA ASP A 115 27.76 -3.55 27.62
C ASP A 115 28.75 -4.49 28.31
N GLU A 116 28.98 -5.69 27.76
CA GLU A 116 30.01 -6.62 28.26
C GLU A 116 31.43 -6.02 28.16
N VAL A 117 31.73 -5.30 27.07
CA VAL A 117 33.00 -4.57 26.92
C VAL A 117 33.13 -3.48 27.98
N ASN A 118 32.05 -2.75 28.29
CA ASN A 118 32.06 -1.73 29.36
C ASN A 118 32.29 -2.34 30.74
N GLN A 119 31.69 -3.50 31.03
CA GLN A 119 31.94 -4.25 32.26
C GLN A 119 33.40 -4.69 32.35
N SER A 120 33.94 -5.27 31.28
CA SER A 120 35.34 -5.72 31.19
C SER A 120 36.34 -4.56 31.35
N LEU A 121 36.09 -3.43 30.68
CA LEU A 121 36.89 -2.21 30.84
C LEU A 121 36.90 -1.73 32.30
N SER A 122 35.79 -1.91 33.02
CA SER A 122 35.68 -1.49 34.42
C SER A 122 36.66 -2.24 35.33
N SER A 123 36.86 -3.54 35.11
CA SER A 123 37.80 -4.38 35.86
C SER A 123 39.26 -4.31 35.40
N LEU A 124 39.53 -3.83 34.18
CA LEU A 124 40.89 -3.76 33.65
C LEU A 124 41.73 -2.67 34.34
N THR A 125 42.95 -3.05 34.71
CA THR A 125 43.99 -2.14 35.22
C THR A 125 44.74 -1.53 34.05
N MET A 126 44.52 -0.25 33.79
CA MET A 126 45.15 0.52 32.71
C MET A 126 45.15 2.01 33.07
N ASP A 127 45.78 2.84 32.24
CA ASP A 127 45.79 4.30 32.42
C ASP A 127 44.37 4.88 32.49
N SER A 128 44.14 5.82 33.42
CA SER A 128 42.82 6.36 33.71
C SER A 128 42.28 7.25 32.59
N GLU A 129 43.15 7.97 31.88
CA GLU A 129 42.74 8.83 30.77
C GLU A 129 42.34 7.98 29.57
N GLU A 130 43.15 6.97 29.24
CA GLU A 130 42.88 6.03 28.17
C GLU A 130 41.62 5.19 28.43
N LYS A 131 41.44 4.69 29.65
CA LYS A 131 40.20 4.00 30.08
C LYS A 131 38.97 4.90 29.95
N GLY A 132 39.10 6.17 30.33
CA GLY A 132 38.05 7.16 30.18
C GLY A 132 37.70 7.43 28.72
N ARG A 133 38.71 7.49 27.84
CA ARG A 133 38.55 7.67 26.39
C ARG A 133 37.81 6.49 25.76
N LEU A 134 38.21 5.26 26.07
CA LEU A 134 37.57 4.04 25.56
C LEU A 134 36.11 3.92 26.01
N ARG A 135 35.81 4.19 27.28
CA ARG A 135 34.43 4.20 27.79
C ARG A 135 33.54 5.21 27.07
N ARG A 136 34.02 6.44 26.86
CA ARG A 136 33.26 7.46 26.11
C ARG A 136 32.98 7.00 24.67
N SER A 137 33.98 6.42 24.01
CA SER A 137 33.80 5.87 22.67
C SER A 137 32.77 4.75 22.63
N ASN A 138 32.79 3.85 23.61
CA ASN A 138 31.85 2.72 23.69
C ASN A 138 30.41 3.21 23.95
N VAL A 139 30.22 4.16 24.88
CA VAL A 139 28.90 4.77 25.14
C VAL A 139 28.31 5.41 23.88
N GLU A 140 29.14 6.07 23.05
CA GLU A 140 28.66 6.66 21.80
C GLU A 140 28.22 5.59 20.78
N LEU A 141 28.97 4.48 20.67
CA LEU A 141 28.58 3.35 19.82
C LEU A 141 27.26 2.73 20.29
N MET A 142 27.11 2.47 21.59
CA MET A 142 25.86 1.96 22.17
C MET A 142 24.68 2.88 21.89
N ARG A 143 24.89 4.20 21.99
CA ARG A 143 23.87 5.19 21.67
C ARG A 143 23.42 5.08 20.22
N GLY A 144 24.36 4.90 19.29
CA GLY A 144 24.08 4.65 17.88
C GLY A 144 23.23 3.40 17.66
N HIS A 145 23.61 2.27 18.26
CA HIS A 145 22.85 1.02 18.16
C HIS A 145 21.44 1.14 18.77
N HIS A 146 21.30 1.80 19.93
CA HIS A 146 19.99 2.11 20.50
C HIS A 146 19.14 3.00 19.59
N ALA A 147 19.74 3.97 18.91
CA ALA A 147 19.02 4.84 17.97
C ALA A 147 18.53 4.04 16.76
N ASN A 148 19.38 3.20 16.16
CA ASN A 148 19.01 2.32 15.05
C ASN A 148 17.89 1.36 15.45
N LYS A 149 18.03 0.71 16.61
CA LYS A 149 17.01 -0.21 17.14
C LYS A 149 15.65 0.48 17.22
N ARG A 150 15.58 1.69 17.80
CA ARG A 150 14.34 2.46 17.91
C ARG A 150 13.75 2.78 16.54
N VAL A 151 14.57 3.14 15.56
CA VAL A 151 14.10 3.39 14.19
C VAL A 151 13.46 2.13 13.59
N TYR A 152 14.11 0.97 13.71
CA TYR A 152 13.55 -0.27 13.18
C TYR A 152 12.28 -0.71 13.92
N GLU A 153 12.21 -0.52 15.24
CA GLU A 153 11.00 -0.79 16.02
C GLU A 153 9.83 0.11 15.61
N THR A 154 10.07 1.40 15.35
CA THR A 154 9.06 2.33 14.83
C THR A 154 8.56 1.86 13.47
N ILE A 155 9.46 1.60 12.52
CA ILE A 155 9.08 1.14 11.17
C ILE A 155 8.29 -0.17 11.25
N LEU A 156 8.68 -1.10 12.11
CA LEU A 156 7.95 -2.36 12.31
C LEU A 156 6.53 -2.13 12.85
N GLY A 157 6.38 -1.21 13.81
CA GLY A 157 5.07 -0.82 14.34
C GLY A 157 4.20 -0.21 13.25
N ASP A 158 4.75 0.71 12.47
CA ASP A 158 4.06 1.39 11.38
C ASP A 158 3.68 0.42 10.26
N LEU A 159 4.56 -0.53 9.90
CA LEU A 159 4.30 -1.58 8.92
C LEU A 159 3.09 -2.45 9.33
N ARG A 160 3.01 -2.83 10.61
CA ARG A 160 1.89 -3.61 11.16
C ARG A 160 0.58 -2.82 11.20
N ALA A 161 0.66 -1.52 11.52
CA ALA A 161 -0.49 -0.63 11.47
C ALA A 161 -1.00 -0.45 10.04
N TYR A 162 -0.08 -0.28 9.08
CA TYR A 162 -0.39 -0.21 7.67
C TYR A 162 -1.02 -1.49 7.15
N ASP A 163 -0.52 -2.67 7.49
CA ASP A 163 -1.10 -3.96 7.09
C ASP A 163 -2.58 -4.06 7.50
N SER A 164 -2.87 -3.74 8.76
CA SER A 164 -4.24 -3.71 9.30
C SER A 164 -5.14 -2.69 8.59
N TYR A 165 -4.60 -1.51 8.26
CA TYR A 165 -5.31 -0.46 7.52
C TYR A 165 -5.58 -0.86 6.06
N SER A 166 -4.57 -1.42 5.39
CA SER A 166 -4.57 -1.70 3.96
C SER A 166 -5.62 -2.74 3.55
N GLY A 167 -5.98 -3.64 4.47
CA GLY A 167 -7.05 -4.62 4.26
C GLY A 167 -8.41 -4.00 3.95
N GLY A 168 -8.68 -2.78 4.40
CA GLY A 168 -9.95 -2.06 4.16
C GLY A 168 -9.95 -1.14 2.94
N LEU A 169 -8.83 -1.03 2.20
CA LEU A 169 -8.73 -0.10 1.07
C LEU A 169 -9.69 -0.41 -0.09
N PHE A 170 -10.16 -1.66 -0.17
CA PHE A 170 -10.98 -2.16 -1.27
C PHE A 170 -12.44 -2.43 -0.87
N ASP A 171 -12.86 -2.11 0.36
CA ASP A 171 -14.20 -2.37 0.88
C ASP A 171 -15.33 -1.75 0.04
N ASP A 172 -15.07 -0.60 -0.58
CA ASP A 172 -16.07 0.07 -1.44
C ASP A 172 -16.31 -0.70 -2.74
N LEU A 173 -15.35 -1.51 -3.22
CA LEU A 173 -15.53 -2.35 -4.41
C LEU A 173 -16.45 -3.52 -4.15
N ASP A 174 -16.36 -4.13 -2.96
CA ASP A 174 -17.25 -5.22 -2.55
C ASP A 174 -18.71 -4.75 -2.53
N ARG A 175 -18.93 -3.50 -2.11
CA ARG A 175 -20.26 -2.87 -2.14
C ARG A 175 -20.77 -2.66 -3.55
N ILE A 176 -19.95 -2.14 -4.46
CA ILE A 176 -20.33 -1.94 -5.87
C ILE A 176 -20.63 -3.29 -6.54
N GLY A 177 -19.81 -4.32 -6.30
CA GLY A 177 -20.03 -5.66 -6.82
C GLY A 177 -21.40 -6.23 -6.43
N SER A 178 -21.82 -6.02 -5.18
CA SER A 178 -23.12 -6.47 -4.67
C SER A 178 -24.34 -5.76 -5.27
N MET A 179 -24.17 -4.55 -5.82
CA MET A 179 -25.25 -3.81 -6.47
C MET A 179 -25.52 -4.26 -7.91
N CYS A 180 -24.58 -4.98 -8.53
CA CYS A 180 -24.67 -5.45 -9.91
C CYS A 180 -25.09 -6.93 -10.03
N SER A 181 -25.32 -7.62 -8.90
CA SER A 181 -25.75 -9.03 -8.78
C SER A 181 -27.18 -9.15 -8.29
#